data_AF-A0A3B0VQF4-F1
#
_entry.id   AF-A0A3B0VQF4-F1
#
_cell.length_a   1.000
_cell.length_b   1.000
_cell.length_c   1.000
_cell.angle_alpha   90.00
_cell.angle_beta   90.00
_cell.angle_gamma   90.00
#
_symmetry.space_group_name_H-M   'P 1'
#
loop_
_entity.id
_entity.type
_entity.pdbx_description
1 polymer ?
#
loop_
_entity_poly.entity_id
_entity_poly.type
_entity_poly.pdbx_seq_one_letter_code
_entity_poly.pdbx_strand_id
1 'polypeptide(L)' 'MKAIVYHKYGSPDVLELTEVEKPTPKEDELLVKVQAASVNPADWHFVRGEPFFMRLMGVGLLKPK' A
#
# COMPACT_ATOMS: atom_id res chain seq x y z
N MET A 1 -8.63 12.00 4.68
CA MET A 1 -9.29 10.69 4.49
C MET A 1 -8.40 9.66 5.13
N LYS A 2 -8.97 8.64 5.77
CA LYS A 2 -8.18 7.62 6.43
C LYS A 2 -7.58 6.64 5.42
N ALA A 3 -6.31 6.32 5.57
CA ALA A 3 -5.60 5.34 4.77
C ALA A 3 -4.69 4.48 5.67
N ILE A 4 -4.50 3.22 5.28
CA ILE A 4 -3.43 2.38 5.83
C ILE A 4 -2.20 2.62 4.98
N VAL A 5 -1.11 3.10 5.60
CA VAL A 5 0.16 3.40 4.94
C VAL A 5 1.32 2.69 5.62
N TYR A 6 2.41 2.50 4.89
CA TYR A 6 3.66 1.96 5.41
C TYR A 6 4.83 2.49 4.57
N HIS A 7 5.93 2.86 5.24
CA HIS A 7 7.10 3.48 4.59
C HIS A 7 8.36 2.61 4.59
N LYS A 8 8.28 1.47 5.29
CA LYS A 8 9.35 0.47 5.42
C LYS A 8 8.72 -0.91 5.34
N TYR A 9 9.52 -1.86 4.87
CA TYR A 9 9.12 -3.25 4.93
C TYR A 9 9.18 -3.77 6.36
N GLY A 10 8.31 -4.72 6.71
CA GLY A 10 8.35 -5.36 8.04
C GLY A 10 7.13 -6.22 8.35
N SER A 11 6.96 -6.52 9.64
CA SER A 11 5.74 -7.15 10.17
C SER A 11 4.53 -6.22 9.98
N PRO A 12 3.29 -6.71 10.19
CA PRO A 12 2.10 -5.86 10.15
C PRO A 12 2.16 -4.62 11.05
N ASP A 13 3.05 -4.58 12.05
CA ASP A 13 3.26 -3.44 12.95
C ASP A 13 3.80 -2.19 12.25
N VAL A 14 4.27 -2.29 11.00
CA VAL A 14 4.68 -1.14 10.18
C VAL A 14 3.49 -0.44 9.50
N LEU A 15 2.30 -1.02 9.57
CA LEU A 15 1.08 -0.44 9.03
C LEU A 15 0.54 0.61 9.98
N GLU A 16 0.29 1.80 9.44
CA GLU A 16 -0.19 2.95 10.20
C GLU A 16 -1.51 3.45 9.60
N LEU A 17 -2.51 3.66 10.45
CA LEU A 17 -3.74 4.35 10.05
C LEU A 17 -3.51 5.86 10.13
N THR A 18 -3.48 6.54 8.99
CA THR A 18 -3.17 7.96 8.89
C THR A 18 -4.29 8.74 8.20
N GLU A 19 -4.40 10.03 8.50
CA GLU A 19 -5.22 10.95 7.70
C GLU A 19 -4.36 11.51 6.57
N VAL A 20 -4.79 11.29 5.33
CA VAL A 20 -4.15 11.79 4.11
C VAL A 20 -5.09 12.74 3.36
N GLU A 21 -4.54 13.56 2.46
CA GLU A 21 -5.37 14.41 1.61
C GLU A 21 -6.29 13.57 0.72
N LYS A 22 -7.53 14.04 0.52
CA LYS A 22 -8.47 13.37 -0.38
C LYS A 22 -8.03 13.66 -1.82
N PRO A 23 -7.79 12.63 -2.66
CA PRO A 23 -7.34 12.87 -4.02
C PRO A 23 -8.43 13.54 -4.87
N THR A 24 -7.99 14.40 -5.79
CA THR A 24 -8.84 15.02 -6.82
C THR A 24 -8.57 14.30 -8.14
N PRO A 25 -9.58 13.62 -8.73
CA PRO A 25 -9.39 12.89 -9.98
C PRO A 25 -9.16 13.85 -11.17
N LYS A 26 -8.38 13.42 -12.14
CA LYS A 26 -8.24 14.06 -13.47
C LYS A 26 -9.44 13.76 -14.36
N GLU A 27 -9.44 14.31 -15.58
CA GLU A 27 -10.54 14.16 -16.56
C GLU A 27 -10.87 12.71 -16.90
N ASP A 28 -9.88 11.81 -16.86
CA ASP A 28 -9.99 10.39 -17.21
C ASP A 28 -9.98 9.45 -16.00
N GLU A 29 -10.10 9.98 -14.78
CA GLU A 29 -10.05 9.21 -13.53
C GLU A 29 -11.39 9.25 -12.77
N LEU A 30 -11.64 8.21 -11.97
CA LEU A 30 -12.79 8.14 -11.08
C LEU A 30 -12.32 8.11 -9.63
N LEU A 31 -13.00 8.87 -8.77
CA LEU A 31 -12.80 8.79 -7.33
C LEU A 31 -13.74 7.77 -6.69
N VAL A 32 -13.18 6.66 -6.23
CA VAL A 32 -13.94 5.57 -5.60
C VAL A 32 -13.97 5.76 -4.08
N LYS A 33 -15.18 5.70 -3.49
CA LYS A 33 -15.35 5.62 -2.03
C LYS A 33 -15.31 4.15 -1.60
N VAL A 34 -14.16 3.70 -1.12
CA VAL A 34 -13.97 2.33 -0.60
C VAL A 34 -14.88 2.08 0.61
N GLN A 35 -15.77 1.08 0.51
CA GLN A 35 -16.64 0.63 1.61
C GLN A 35 -16.05 -0.55 2.38
N ALA A 36 -15.33 -1.42 1.68
CA ALA A 36 -14.67 -2.60 2.23
C ALA A 36 -13.44 -2.94 1.37
N ALA A 37 -12.45 -3.58 2.00
CA ALA A 37 -11.29 -4.15 1.35
C ALA A 37 -11.01 -5.54 1.97
N SER A 38 -10.59 -6.49 1.13
CA SER A 38 -10.16 -7.82 1.57
C SER A 38 -8.66 -7.82 1.89
N VAL A 39 -8.22 -8.73 2.76
CA VAL A 39 -6.80 -9.07 2.92
C VAL A 39 -6.53 -10.37 2.16
N ASN A 40 -5.52 -10.35 1.30
CA ASN A 40 -5.07 -11.44 0.45
C ASN A 40 -3.63 -11.82 0.80
N PRO A 41 -3.19 -13.06 0.50
CA PRO A 41 -1.79 -13.45 0.62
C PRO A 41 -0.83 -12.51 -0.10
N ALA A 42 -1.22 -11.90 -1.22
CA ALA A 42 -0.36 -10.93 -1.89
C ALA A 42 0.02 -9.76 -0.97
N ASP A 43 -0.88 -9.31 -0.10
CA ASP A 43 -0.69 -8.09 0.69
C ASP A 43 0.48 -8.22 1.68
N TRP A 44 0.65 -9.38 2.33
CA TRP A 44 1.80 -9.58 3.23
C TRP A 44 3.13 -9.57 2.48
N HIS A 45 3.13 -9.90 1.18
CA HIS A 45 4.33 -9.91 0.36
C HIS A 45 4.75 -8.47 0.03
N PHE A 46 3.78 -7.59 -0.22
CA PHE A 46 3.99 -6.15 -0.38
C PHE A 46 4.45 -5.48 0.92
N VAL A 47 3.88 -5.85 2.07
CA VAL A 47 4.24 -5.28 3.38
C VAL A 47 5.61 -5.75 3.85
N ARG A 48 5.96 -7.03 3.65
CA ARG A 48 7.26 -7.59 4.06
C ARG A 48 8.37 -7.39 3.04
N GLY A 49 8.03 -7.16 1.77
CA GLY A 49 9.01 -7.17 0.68
C GLY A 49 9.58 -8.56 0.43
N GLU A 50 8.79 -9.59 0.69
CA GLU A 50 9.17 -11.00 0.58
C GLU A 50 8.26 -11.71 -0.42
N PRO A 51 8.76 -12.65 -1.22
CA PRO A 51 10.17 -13.04 -1.35
C PRO A 51 11.01 -11.92 -1.98
N PHE A 52 12.33 -11.90 -1.73
CA PHE A 52 13.22 -10.80 -2.11
C PHE A 52 13.11 -10.38 -3.58
N PHE A 53 12.87 -11.32 -4.50
CA PHE A 53 12.71 -11.01 -5.92
C PHE A 53 11.54 -10.06 -6.21
N MET A 54 10.50 -10.00 -5.38
CA MET A 54 9.40 -9.02 -5.55
C MET A 54 9.90 -7.58 -5.43
N ARG A 55 10.95 -7.34 -4.64
CA ARG A 55 11.59 -6.02 -4.54
C ARG A 55 12.23 -5.59 -5.86
N LEU A 56 12.70 -6.56 -6.66
CA LEU A 56 13.22 -6.35 -8.01
C LEU A 56 12.11 -6.16 -9.06
N MET A 57 10.88 -6.63 -8.78
CA MET A 57 9.74 -6.54 -9.71
C MET A 57 8.86 -5.28 -9.52
N GLY A 58 9.38 -4.24 -8.87
CA GLY A 58 8.71 -2.94 -8.81
C GLY A 58 8.00 -2.61 -7.49
N VAL A 59 8.02 -3.50 -6.49
CA VAL A 59 7.52 -3.20 -5.13
C VAL A 59 8.41 -2.17 -4.41
N GLY A 60 9.70 -2.11 -4.78
CA GLY A 60 10.68 -1.14 -4.30
C GLY A 60 11.91 -1.82 -3.70
N LEU A 61 13.11 -1.46 -4.16
CA LEU A 61 14.33 -2.22 -3.82
C LEU A 61 14.69 -2.16 -2.33
N LEU A 62 14.72 -0.95 -1.77
CA LEU A 62 15.14 -0.71 -0.38
C LEU A 62 13.94 -0.49 0.57
N LYS A 63 12.90 0.16 0.08
CA LYS A 63 11.65 0.47 0.79
C LYS A 63 10.45 0.33 -0.16
N PRO A 64 9.22 0.17 0.35
CA PRO A 64 8.01 0.16 -0.46
C PRO A 64 7.90 1.43 -1.32
N LYS A 65 7.36 1.29 -2.52
CA LYS A 65 7.06 2.39 -3.44
C LYS A 65 5.72 3.06 -3.14
#